data_AF-A0A182WIF5-F1
#
_entry.id   AF-A0A182WIF5-F1
#
_cell.length_a   1.000
_cell.length_b   1.000
_cell.length_c   1.000
_cell.angle_alpha   90.00
_cell.angle_beta   90.00
_cell.angle_gamma   90.00
#
_symmetry.space_group_name_H-M   'P 1'
#
loop_
_entity.id
_entity.type
_entity.pdbx_description
1 polymer ?
#
loop_
_entity_poly.entity_id
_entity_poly.type
_entity_poly.pdbx_seq_one_letter_code
_entity_poly.pdbx_strand_id
1 'polypeptide(L)'
;MHPIFFYGYTVAGIGFVVSVFYMGLFNICQQRNLRMVLENASFRQIYARHHAAAQKYTNRHRTKLITRRLLHKINQLSPRVHLHCDGPRWKLIYTPGGDIRAIPLPP
;
A
#
# COMPACT_ATOMS: atom_id res chain seq x y z
N MET A 1 22.72 55.47 -52.16
CA MET A 1 22.91 54.32 -51.25
C MET A 1 22.79 53.03 -52.06
N HIS A 2 23.74 52.09 -51.93
CA HIS A 2 23.83 50.92 -52.81
C HIS A 2 22.72 49.88 -52.49
N PRO A 3 21.95 49.39 -53.47
CA PRO A 3 20.83 48.46 -53.25
C PRO A 3 21.26 47.11 -52.65
N ILE A 4 22.53 46.73 -52.83
CA ILE A 4 23.14 45.50 -52.28
C ILE A 4 23.12 45.51 -50.75
N PHE A 5 23.36 46.66 -50.12
CA PHE A 5 23.34 46.79 -48.67
C PHE A 5 21.93 46.63 -48.11
N PHE A 6 20.92 47.21 -48.75
CA PHE A 6 19.52 47.04 -48.36
C PHE A 6 19.09 45.57 -48.42
N TYR A 7 19.49 44.84 -49.47
CA TYR A 7 19.20 43.41 -49.59
C TYR A 7 19.85 42.61 -48.45
N GLY A 8 21.12 42.88 -48.13
CA GLY A 8 21.81 42.25 -47.01
C GLY A 8 21.12 42.47 -45.65
N TYR A 9 20.67 43.70 -45.37
CA TYR A 9 19.96 44.01 -44.13
C TYR A 9 18.59 43.33 -44.05
N THR A 10 17.85 43.26 -45.16
CA THR A 10 16.55 42.56 -45.19
C THR A 10 16.70 41.06 -44.94
N VAL A 11 17.69 40.41 -45.56
CA VAL A 11 17.97 38.98 -45.36
C VAL A 11 18.41 38.70 -43.92
N ALA A 12 19.29 39.55 -43.35
CA ALA A 12 19.71 39.42 -41.96
C ALA A 12 18.55 39.61 -40.98
N GLY A 13 17.67 40.59 -41.23
CA GLY A 13 16.48 40.84 -40.41
C GLY A 13 15.50 39.66 -40.43
N ILE A 14 15.22 39.10 -41.61
CA ILE A 14 14.35 37.93 -41.74
C ILE A 14 14.98 36.71 -41.04
N GLY A 15 16.28 36.48 -41.25
CA GLY A 15 17.00 35.39 -40.59
C GLY A 15 16.97 35.49 -39.06
N PHE A 16 17.11 36.71 -38.53
CA PHE A 16 17.02 36.95 -37.09
C PHE A 16 15.61 36.64 -36.55
N VAL A 17 14.56 37.11 -37.23
CA VAL A 17 13.17 36.84 -36.81
C VAL A 17 12.87 35.34 -36.81
N VAL A 18 13.27 34.62 -37.86
CA VAL A 18 13.09 33.16 -37.95
C VAL A 18 13.84 32.44 -36.83
N SER A 19 15.06 32.86 -36.54
CA SER A 19 15.88 32.26 -35.46
C SER A 19 15.26 32.46 -34.09
N VAL A 20 14.78 33.67 -33.77
CA VAL A 20 14.09 33.97 -32.51
C VAL A 20 12.81 33.15 -32.39
N PHE A 21 12.04 33.04 -33.47
CA PHE A 21 10.80 32.27 -33.48
C PHE A 21 11.06 30.78 -33.26
N TYR A 22 12.07 30.23 -33.94
CA TYR A 22 12.48 28.84 -33.78
C TYR A 22 12.98 28.56 -32.35
N MET A 23 13.80 29.44 -31.78
CA MET A 23 14.31 29.29 -30.42
C MET A 23 13.20 29.38 -29.37
N GLY A 24 12.22 30.27 -29.57
CA GLY A 24 11.04 30.37 -28.72
C GLY A 24 10.20 29.08 -28.73
N LEU A 25 9.89 28.57 -29.92
CA LEU A 25 9.15 27.30 -30.06
C LEU A 25 9.92 26.12 -29.45
N PHE A 26 11.24 26.05 -29.67
CA PHE A 26 12.07 24.99 -29.12
C PHE A 26 12.06 25.00 -27.59
N ASN A 27 12.17 26.18 -26.95
CA ASN A 27 12.12 26.31 -25.50
C ASN A 27 10.75 25.90 -24.93
N ILE A 28 9.66 26.30 -25.57
CA ILE A 28 8.30 25.91 -25.15
C ILE A 28 8.14 24.38 -25.22
N CYS A 29 8.61 23.76 -26.31
CA CYS A 29 8.57 22.31 -26.47
C CYS A 29 9.43 21.58 -25.41
N GLN A 30 10.65 22.07 -25.14
CA GLN A 30 11.54 21.56 -24.10
C GLN A 30 10.89 21.64 -22.71
N GLN A 31 10.33 22.79 -22.35
CA GLN A 31 9.69 23.01 -21.06
C GLN A 31 8.45 22.11 -20.88
N ARG A 32 7.67 21.92 -21.94
CA ARG A 32 6.52 20.98 -21.92
C ARG A 32 6.97 19.54 -21.73
N ASN A 33 8.03 19.10 -22.42
CA ASN A 33 8.56 17.75 -22.28
C ASN A 33 9.12 17.50 -20.88
N LEU A 34 9.88 18.44 -20.31
CA LEU A 34 10.38 18.35 -18.95
C LEU A 34 9.23 18.26 -17.93
N ARG A 35 8.17 19.05 -18.12
CA ARG A 35 6.98 18.97 -17.28
C ARG A 35 6.31 17.60 -17.35
N MET A 36 6.13 17.04 -18.54
CA MET A 36 5.57 15.69 -18.70
C MET A 36 6.43 14.60 -18.05
N VAL A 37 7.76 14.73 -18.14
CA VAL A 37 8.69 13.78 -17.48
C VAL A 37 8.59 13.86 -15.96
N LEU A 38 8.53 15.08 -15.40
CA LEU A 38 8.37 15.29 -13.95
C LEU A 38 7.01 14.80 -13.45
N GLU A 39 5.94 15.05 -14.20
CA GLU A 39 4.60 14.53 -13.89
C GLU A 39 4.62 13.00 -13.91
N ASN A 40 5.19 12.37 -14.94
CA ASN A 40 5.30 10.91 -15.02
C ASN A 40 6.13 10.32 -13.86
N ALA A 41 7.26 10.95 -13.51
CA ALA A 41 8.09 10.52 -12.39
C ALA A 41 7.34 10.61 -11.05
N SER A 42 6.63 11.71 -10.81
CA SER A 42 5.85 11.89 -9.57
C SER A 42 4.66 10.93 -9.51
N PHE A 43 3.92 10.73 -10.60
CA PHE A 43 2.87 9.73 -10.68
C PHE A 43 3.38 8.32 -10.42
N ARG A 44 4.52 7.95 -11.00
CA ARG A 44 5.13 6.63 -10.81
C ARG A 44 5.56 6.41 -9.37
N GLN A 45 6.07 7.45 -8.70
CA GLN A 45 6.44 7.38 -7.29
C GLN A 45 5.23 7.25 -6.36
N ILE A 46 4.14 7.98 -6.64
CA ILE A 46 2.87 7.88 -5.90
C ILE A 46 2.27 6.48 -6.09
N TYR A 47 2.24 5.99 -7.33
CA TYR A 47 1.69 4.68 -7.67
C TYR A 47 2.47 3.54 -7.01
N ALA A 48 3.81 3.59 -7.06
CA ALA A 48 4.68 2.62 -6.39
C ALA A 48 4.45 2.60 -4.87
N ARG A 49 4.33 3.78 -4.25
CA ARG A 49 4.03 3.90 -2.81
C ARG A 49 2.68 3.29 -2.45
N HIS A 50 1.66 3.48 -3.29
CA HIS A 50 0.33 2.94 -3.05
C HIS A 50 0.29 1.41 -3.22
N HIS A 51 0.96 0.86 -4.23
CA HIS A 51 1.09 -0.59 -4.43
C HIS A 51 1.86 -1.27 -3.30
N ALA A 52 2.95 -0.67 -2.82
CA ALA A 52 3.69 -1.20 -1.68
C ALA A 52 2.83 -1.22 -0.40
N ALA A 53 2.01 -0.19 -0.18
CA ALA A 53 1.06 -0.17 0.93
C ALA A 53 0.00 -1.28 0.78
N ALA A 54 -0.62 -1.41 -0.39
CA ALA A 54 -1.61 -2.46 -0.66
C ALA A 54 -1.05 -3.87 -0.43
N GLN A 55 0.16 -4.16 -0.91
CA GLN A 55 0.85 -5.43 -0.69
C GLN A 55 1.14 -5.72 0.80
N LYS A 56 1.48 -4.69 1.58
CA LYS A 56 1.68 -4.82 3.04
C LYS A 56 0.38 -5.22 3.75
N TYR A 57 -0.76 -4.62 3.35
CA TYR A 57 -2.06 -4.94 3.92
C TYR A 57 -2.55 -6.34 3.53
N THR A 58 -2.39 -6.75 2.27
CA THR A 58 -2.77 -8.10 1.82
C THR A 58 -1.93 -9.17 2.50
N ASN A 59 -0.62 -8.95 2.64
CA ASN A 59 0.26 -9.87 3.38
C ASN A 59 -0.18 -9.97 4.85
N ARG A 60 -0.47 -8.86 5.53
CA ARG A 60 -0.96 -8.87 6.92
C ARG A 60 -2.27 -9.65 7.07
N HIS A 61 -3.19 -9.53 6.11
CA HIS A 61 -4.42 -10.32 6.09
C HIS A 61 -4.15 -11.82 5.92
N ARG A 62 -3.24 -12.17 4.99
CA ARG A 62 -2.85 -13.56 4.75
C ARG A 62 -2.17 -14.16 5.97
N THR A 63 -1.29 -13.42 6.66
CA THR A 63 -0.65 -13.86 7.91
C THR A 63 -1.67 -14.08 9.03
N LYS A 64 -2.64 -13.17 9.22
CA LYS A 64 -3.73 -13.35 10.20
C LYS A 64 -4.60 -14.57 9.90
N LEU A 65 -4.84 -14.87 8.63
CA LEU A 65 -5.62 -16.02 8.22
C LEU A 65 -4.85 -17.34 8.47
N ILE A 66 -3.55 -17.35 8.16
CA ILE A 66 -2.67 -18.48 8.44
C ILE A 66 -2.59 -18.73 9.94
N THR A 67 -2.35 -17.70 10.76
CA THR A 67 -2.30 -17.87 12.22
C THR A 67 -3.62 -18.38 12.78
N ARG A 68 -4.78 -17.89 12.32
CA ARG A 68 -6.09 -18.43 12.72
C ARG A 68 -6.27 -19.90 12.35
N ARG A 69 -5.90 -20.29 11.12
CA ARG A 69 -5.97 -21.69 10.68
C ARG A 69 -5.03 -22.59 11.48
N LEU A 70 -3.85 -22.10 11.84
CA LEU A 70 -2.87 -22.81 12.65
C LEU A 70 -3.38 -22.99 14.08
N LEU A 71 -3.93 -21.94 14.70
CA LEU A 71 -4.57 -22.00 16.03
C LEU A 71 -5.77 -22.97 16.05
N HIS A 72 -6.60 -22.94 15.00
CA HIS A 72 -7.71 -23.89 14.85
C HIS A 72 -7.21 -25.33 14.73
N LYS A 73 -6.17 -25.58 13.93
CA LYS A 73 -5.55 -26.91 13.85
C LYS A 73 -4.91 -27.33 15.17
N ILE A 74 -4.26 -26.42 15.91
CA ILE A 74 -3.74 -26.71 17.25
C ILE A 74 -4.89 -27.08 18.19
N ASN A 75 -6.02 -26.37 18.18
CA ASN A 75 -7.18 -26.73 18.99
C ASN A 75 -7.85 -28.05 18.57
N GLN A 76 -7.68 -28.48 17.31
CA GLN A 76 -8.14 -29.78 16.83
C GLN A 76 -7.15 -30.92 17.13
N LEU A 77 -5.85 -30.62 17.16
CA LEU A 77 -4.75 -31.56 17.42
C LEU A 77 -4.41 -31.68 18.90
N SER A 78 -4.70 -30.64 19.69
CA SER A 78 -5.00 -30.79 21.10
C SER A 78 -6.04 -31.89 21.13
N PRO A 79 -5.69 -33.09 21.62
CA PRO A 79 -6.71 -34.08 21.83
C PRO A 79 -7.81 -33.38 22.62
N ARG A 80 -9.04 -33.88 22.53
CA ARG A 80 -9.85 -33.88 23.74
C ARG A 80 -9.03 -34.65 24.79
N VAL A 81 -8.04 -33.98 25.38
CA VAL A 81 -7.51 -34.24 26.70
C VAL A 81 -8.72 -33.90 27.53
N HIS A 82 -9.67 -34.82 27.56
CA HIS A 82 -10.18 -35.27 28.83
C HIS A 82 -8.90 -35.48 29.62
N LEU A 83 -8.48 -34.45 30.33
CA LEU A 83 -7.81 -34.69 31.57
C LEU A 83 -8.85 -35.56 32.25
N HIS A 84 -8.65 -36.87 32.20
CA HIS A 84 -9.02 -37.69 33.31
C HIS A 84 -8.26 -37.04 34.46
N CYS A 85 -8.90 -36.02 35.05
CA CYS A 85 -8.56 -35.59 36.37
C CYS A 85 -8.82 -36.85 37.18
N ASP A 86 -7.76 -37.56 37.52
CA ASP A 86 -7.73 -38.58 38.57
C ASP A 86 -7.92 -37.90 39.96
N GLY A 87 -8.79 -36.91 39.99
CA GLY A 87 -9.15 -36.11 41.15
C GLY A 87 -10.68 -36.08 41.24
N PRO A 88 -11.22 -35.94 42.46
CA PRO A 88 -12.65 -36.03 42.70
C PRO A 88 -13.40 -35.04 41.80
N ARG A 89 -14.37 -35.53 41.02
CA ARG A 89 -15.27 -34.67 40.23
C ARG A 89 -16.21 -33.98 41.21
N TRP A 90 -16.20 -32.65 41.26
CA TRP A 90 -17.06 -31.90 42.19
C TRP A 90 -18.35 -31.47 41.49
N LYS A 91 -19.51 -31.79 42.08
CA LYS A 91 -20.79 -31.23 41.68
C LYS A 91 -21.12 -30.05 42.58
N LEU A 92 -21.24 -28.86 41.99
CA LEU A 92 -21.71 -27.68 42.71
C LEU A 92 -23.24 -27.72 42.78
N ILE A 93 -23.78 -27.70 43.99
CA ILE A 93 -25.22 -27.61 44.24
C ILE A 93 -25.49 -26.23 44.82
N TYR A 94 -26.36 -25.51 44.13
CA TYR A 94 -26.90 -24.23 44.59
C TYR A 94 -28.08 -24.52 45.51
N THR A 95 -27.94 -24.16 46.78
CA THR A 95 -29.07 -24.25 47.72
C THR A 95 -29.98 -23.04 47.56
N PRO A 96 -31.28 -23.16 47.87
CA PRO A 96 -32.24 -22.05 47.73
C PRO A 96 -31.92 -20.84 48.63
N GLY A 97 -30.99 -20.97 49.57
CA GLY A 97 -30.45 -19.86 50.38
C GLY A 97 -29.29 -19.10 49.73
N GLY A 98 -28.85 -19.47 48.52
CA GLY A 98 -27.74 -18.83 47.79
C GLY A 98 -26.36 -19.42 48.07
N ASP A 99 -26.23 -20.33 49.04
CA ASP A 99 -24.97 -21.01 49.33
C ASP A 99 -24.64 -22.07 48.29
N ILE A 100 -23.37 -22.10 47.87
CA ILE A 100 -22.81 -23.06 46.92
C ILE A 100 -22.06 -24.14 47.70
N ARG A 101 -22.53 -25.39 47.62
CA ARG A 101 -21.85 -26.54 48.22
C ARG A 101 -21.23 -27.42 47.12
N ALA A 102 -19.96 -27.78 47.29
CA ALA A 102 -19.27 -28.72 46.41
C ALA A 102 -19.34 -30.13 47.01
N ILE A 103 -19.94 -31.08 46.29
CA ILE A 103 -20.00 -32.49 46.69
C ILE A 103 -19.10 -33.31 45.77
N PRO A 104 -18.21 -34.17 46.30
CA PRO A 104 -17.41 -35.06 45.47
C PRO A 104 -18.31 -36.17 44.91
N LEU A 105 -18.27 -36.36 43.60
CA LEU A 105 -18.92 -37.48 42.90
C LEU A 105 -18.01 -38.72 43.03
N PRO A 106 -18.59 -39.91 43.30
CA PRO A 106 -17.84 -41.15 43.22
C PRO A 106 -17.32 -41.40 41.79
N PRO A 107 -16.22 -42.16 41.64
CA PRO A 107 -15.60 -42.43 40.35
C PRO A 107 -16.52 -43.13 39.35
#